data_AF-A0A836TSS7-F1
#
_entry.id   AF-A0A836TSS7-F1
#
_cell.length_a   1.000
_cell.length_b   1.000
_cell.length_c   1.000
_cell.angle_alpha   90.00
_cell.angle_beta   90.00
_cell.angle_gamma   90.00
#
_symmetry.space_group_name_H-M   'P 1'
#
loop_
_entity.id
_entity.type
_entity.pdbx_description
1 polymer ?
#
loop_
_entity_poly.entity_id
_entity_poly.type
_entity_poly.pdbx_seq_one_letter_code
_entity_poly.pdbx_strand_id
1 'polypeptide(L)'
;MADMETQLANQIENWATLSNAKKDQERIRFSRRHLFSYSLDDYLLPIGMSITRFFFTGGEGYLNVALGLERGGPDPYPPGGNTVARGFTEILSKGFAVVMRVLGLIGLIYLLRTRKYGLALLTVGAISYFMATSLFVGWSRFRLPAEVPLLILATFGVAYVKELWSRRRGKAIAS
;
A
#
# COMPACT_ATOMS: atom_id res chain seq x y z
N MET A 1 34.11 -19.79 -0.99
CA MET A 1 33.68 -18.38 -0.99
C MET A 1 34.36 -17.56 -2.09
N ALA A 2 35.69 -17.64 -2.28
CA ALA A 2 36.39 -16.93 -3.37
C ALA A 2 35.88 -17.24 -4.81
N ASP A 3 35.39 -18.45 -5.06
CA ASP A 3 34.85 -18.83 -6.38
C ASP A 3 33.50 -18.15 -6.70
N MET A 4 32.68 -17.91 -5.68
CA MET A 4 31.37 -17.28 -5.84
C MET A 4 31.47 -15.78 -6.14
N GLU A 5 32.42 -15.08 -5.50
CA GLU A 5 32.68 -13.65 -5.79
C GLU A 5 33.24 -13.46 -7.20
N THR A 6 34.13 -14.35 -7.64
CA THR A 6 34.71 -14.30 -8.98
C THR A 6 33.65 -14.58 -10.06
N GLN A 7 32.73 -15.53 -9.81
CA GLN A 7 31.60 -15.78 -10.71
C GLN A 7 30.62 -14.59 -10.76
N LEU A 8 30.35 -13.95 -9.62
CA LEU A 8 29.48 -12.78 -9.54
C LEU A 8 30.08 -11.57 -10.27
N ALA A 9 31.38 -11.30 -10.09
CA ALA A 9 32.09 -10.23 -10.77
C ALA A 9 32.07 -10.38 -12.30
N ASN A 10 32.36 -11.60 -12.80
CA ASN A 10 32.28 -11.92 -14.22
C ASN A 10 30.85 -11.82 -14.76
N GLN A 11 29.83 -12.13 -13.96
CA GLN A 11 28.43 -11.94 -14.35
C GLN A 11 28.07 -10.45 -14.49
N ILE A 12 28.53 -9.60 -13.56
CA ILE A 12 28.25 -8.16 -13.55
C ILE A 12 28.92 -7.47 -14.75
N GLU A 13 30.17 -7.82 -15.06
CA GLU A 13 30.91 -7.25 -16.19
C GLU A 13 30.25 -7.62 -17.53
N ASN A 14 29.84 -8.88 -17.68
CA ASN A 14 29.05 -9.33 -18.83
C ASN A 14 27.65 -8.70 -18.86
N TRP A 15 27.06 -8.39 -17.70
CA TRP A 15 25.76 -7.72 -17.64
C TRP A 15 25.84 -6.31 -18.23
N ALA A 16 26.91 -5.56 -17.95
CA ALA A 16 27.05 -4.18 -18.43
C ALA A 16 27.05 -4.11 -19.97
N THR A 17 27.67 -5.07 -20.64
CA THR A 17 27.87 -5.11 -22.10
C THR A 17 26.67 -5.64 -22.90
N LEU A 18 25.68 -6.25 -22.24
CA LEU A 18 24.48 -6.75 -22.91
C LEU A 18 23.55 -5.62 -23.38
N SER A 19 22.95 -5.80 -24.56
CA SER A 19 21.85 -4.94 -25.03
C SER A 19 20.61 -5.09 -24.14
N ASN A 20 19.78 -4.05 -24.06
CA ASN A 20 18.58 -4.05 -23.21
C ASN A 20 17.64 -5.24 -23.48
N ALA A 21 17.48 -5.63 -24.76
CA ALA A 21 16.67 -6.80 -25.12
C ALA A 21 17.23 -8.13 -24.57
N LYS A 22 18.55 -8.31 -24.57
CA LYS A 22 19.19 -9.50 -23.99
C LYS A 22 19.13 -9.49 -22.45
N LYS A 23 19.28 -8.31 -21.84
CA LYS A 23 19.10 -8.13 -20.39
C LYS A 23 17.69 -8.55 -19.96
N ASP A 24 16.65 -8.16 -20.70
CA ASP A 24 15.27 -8.54 -20.41
C ASP A 24 15.06 -10.06 -20.58
N GLN A 25 15.61 -10.68 -21.63
CA GLN A 25 15.52 -12.13 -21.80
C GLN A 25 16.20 -12.90 -20.67
N GLU A 26 17.40 -12.48 -20.23
CA GLU A 26 18.08 -13.11 -19.10
C GLU A 26 17.34 -12.86 -17.78
N ARG A 27 16.75 -11.68 -17.55
CA ARG A 27 15.85 -11.44 -16.41
C ARG A 27 14.65 -12.39 -16.43
N ILE A 28 13.97 -12.54 -17.56
CA ILE A 28 12.82 -13.45 -17.68
C ILE A 28 13.24 -14.90 -17.44
N ARG A 29 14.37 -15.34 -18.00
CA ARG A 29 14.90 -16.69 -17.84
C ARG A 29 15.32 -16.97 -16.39
N PHE A 30 15.97 -16.01 -15.73
CA PHE A 30 16.36 -16.08 -14.33
C PHE A 30 15.13 -16.14 -13.42
N SER A 31 14.19 -15.21 -13.61
CA SER A 31 12.93 -15.16 -12.86
C SER A 31 12.12 -16.44 -13.04
N ARG A 32 11.98 -16.96 -14.26
CA ARG A 32 11.21 -18.21 -14.52
C ARG A 32 11.81 -19.42 -13.80
N ARG A 33 13.14 -19.51 -13.69
CA ARG A 33 13.81 -20.61 -12.97
C ARG A 33 13.63 -20.51 -11.45
N HIS A 34 13.58 -19.30 -10.91
CA HIS A 34 13.50 -19.10 -9.46
C HIS A 34 12.07 -18.92 -8.93
N LEU A 35 11.13 -18.46 -9.76
CA LEU A 35 9.72 -18.23 -9.37
C LEU A 35 8.97 -19.47 -8.88
N PHE A 36 9.47 -20.67 -9.16
CA PHE A 36 8.83 -21.92 -8.71
C PHE A 36 9.68 -22.69 -7.70
N SER A 37 10.89 -22.20 -7.36
CA SER A 37 11.80 -22.86 -6.43
C SER A 37 11.71 -22.32 -5.00
N TYR A 38 11.02 -21.20 -4.78
CA TYR A 38 10.85 -20.61 -3.45
C TYR A 38 9.77 -21.34 -2.65
N SER A 39 9.99 -21.47 -1.34
CA SER A 39 8.97 -22.00 -0.42
C SER A 39 7.79 -21.02 -0.35
N LEU A 40 6.61 -21.52 0.00
CA LEU A 40 5.46 -20.66 0.27
C LEU A 40 5.78 -19.61 1.35
N ASP A 41 6.64 -19.96 2.31
CA ASP A 41 7.07 -19.06 3.39
C ASP A 41 7.80 -17.81 2.87
N ASP A 42 8.58 -17.95 1.79
CA ASP A 42 9.32 -16.86 1.16
C ASP A 42 8.38 -15.86 0.45
N TYR A 43 7.16 -16.28 0.10
CA TYR A 43 6.14 -15.40 -0.48
C TYR A 43 5.26 -14.75 0.58
N LEU A 44 4.93 -15.49 1.65
CA LEU A 44 4.02 -15.01 2.69
C LEU A 44 4.59 -13.79 3.42
N LEU A 45 5.90 -13.78 3.70
CA LEU A 45 6.54 -12.68 4.42
C LEU A 45 6.54 -11.35 3.61
N PRO A 46 6.96 -11.30 2.33
CA PRO A 46 6.81 -10.11 1.48
C PRO A 46 5.36 -9.69 1.25
N ILE A 47 4.43 -10.63 1.11
CA ILE A 47 3.01 -10.33 0.97
C ILE A 47 2.51 -9.64 2.25
N GLY A 48 2.79 -10.20 3.42
CA GLY A 48 2.41 -9.63 4.71
C GLY A 48 3.02 -8.25 4.93
N MET A 49 4.31 -8.07 4.62
CA MET A 49 4.97 -6.76 4.67
C MET A 49 4.35 -5.77 3.69
N SER A 50 3.99 -6.20 2.49
CA SER A 50 3.39 -5.33 1.47
C SER A 50 1.97 -4.92 1.84
N ILE A 51 1.17 -5.83 2.38
CA ILE A 51 -0.14 -5.52 2.97
C ILE A 51 0.05 -4.51 4.09
N THR A 52 0.96 -4.76 5.02
CA THR A 52 1.22 -3.84 6.14
C THR A 52 1.67 -2.47 5.63
N ARG A 53 2.56 -2.41 4.64
CA ARG A 53 2.98 -1.13 4.04
C ARG A 53 1.83 -0.42 3.31
N PHE A 54 1.03 -1.17 2.55
CA PHE A 54 -0.16 -0.69 1.87
C PHE A 54 -1.24 -0.19 2.86
N PHE A 55 -1.30 -0.74 4.07
CA PHE A 55 -2.26 -0.33 5.09
C PHE A 55 -1.72 0.58 6.18
N PHE A 56 -0.40 0.79 6.32
CA PHE A 56 0.14 1.59 7.43
C PHE A 56 1.18 2.63 6.99
N THR A 57 2.04 2.33 6.02
CA THR A 57 3.17 3.23 5.67
C THR A 57 2.88 4.17 4.49
N GLY A 58 1.61 4.26 4.11
CA GLY A 58 0.95 5.53 3.77
C GLY A 58 1.39 6.51 2.68
N GLY A 59 2.53 6.39 1.96
CA GLY A 59 2.92 7.39 0.95
C GLY A 59 3.57 8.66 1.50
N GLU A 60 3.90 8.66 2.81
CA GLU A 60 4.54 9.78 3.49
C GLU A 60 5.92 10.11 2.93
N GLY A 61 6.63 9.16 2.31
CA GLY A 61 7.92 9.44 1.68
C GLY A 61 7.84 10.57 0.65
N TYR A 62 6.85 10.57 -0.23
CA TYR A 62 6.69 11.65 -1.22
C TYR A 62 6.15 12.94 -0.62
N LEU A 63 5.32 12.88 0.42
CA LEU A 63 4.80 14.07 1.10
C LEU A 63 5.89 14.72 1.95
N ASN A 64 6.69 13.94 2.66
CA ASN A 64 7.84 14.40 3.43
C ASN A 64 8.95 14.90 2.51
N VAL A 65 9.18 14.28 1.35
CA VAL A 65 10.10 14.83 0.32
C VAL A 65 9.55 16.13 -0.27
N ALA A 66 8.27 16.19 -0.66
CA ALA A 66 7.63 17.39 -1.21
C ALA A 66 7.53 18.54 -0.19
N LEU A 67 7.44 18.22 1.10
CA LEU A 67 7.44 19.18 2.21
C LEU A 67 8.86 19.50 2.73
N GLY A 68 9.92 18.91 2.16
CA GLY A 68 11.32 19.16 2.57
C GLY A 68 11.69 18.63 3.96
N LEU A 69 11.05 17.55 4.40
CA LEU A 69 11.13 16.99 5.75
C LEU A 69 12.08 15.78 5.88
N GLU A 70 12.44 15.10 4.78
CA GLU A 70 13.40 13.99 4.78
C GLU A 70 14.87 14.46 4.77
N ARG A 71 15.73 13.73 5.50
CA ARG A 71 17.12 14.11 5.80
C ARG A 71 18.17 13.35 4.96
N GLY A 72 17.79 12.72 3.85
CA GLY A 72 18.69 11.79 3.13
C GLY A 72 18.57 11.71 1.61
N GLY A 73 17.72 12.53 0.97
CA GLY A 73 17.69 12.66 -0.49
C GLY A 73 18.64 13.76 -0.97
N PRO A 74 19.24 13.66 -2.18
CA PRO A 74 20.12 14.67 -2.76
C PRO A 74 19.35 15.89 -3.29
N ASP A 75 18.30 16.33 -2.58
CA ASP A 75 17.43 17.43 -2.99
C ASP A 75 17.77 18.73 -2.23
N PRO A 76 17.67 19.90 -2.88
CA PRO A 76 18.30 21.16 -2.46
C PRO A 76 17.45 22.00 -1.48
N TYR A 77 16.72 21.36 -0.57
CA TYR A 77 15.86 22.09 0.38
C TYR A 77 16.56 22.34 1.73
N PRO A 78 16.51 23.57 2.27
CA PRO A 78 17.29 23.94 3.43
C PRO A 78 16.85 23.20 4.70
N PRO A 79 17.79 22.73 5.53
CA PRO A 79 17.50 22.03 6.77
C PRO A 79 17.06 23.06 7.84
N GLY A 80 15.80 23.48 7.81
CA GLY A 80 15.30 24.52 8.73
C GLY A 80 13.80 24.47 9.05
N GLY A 81 13.09 23.40 8.68
CA GLY A 81 11.64 23.29 8.91
C GLY A 81 11.28 23.05 10.38
N ASN A 82 10.29 23.79 10.89
CA ASN A 82 9.81 23.74 12.28
C ASN A 82 9.38 22.31 12.68
N THR A 83 10.18 21.64 13.52
CA THR A 83 10.02 20.22 13.90
C THR A 83 8.63 19.88 14.46
N VAL A 84 7.99 20.85 15.11
CA VAL A 84 6.63 20.70 15.67
C VAL A 84 5.58 20.56 14.55
N ALA A 85 5.70 21.35 13.49
CA ALA A 85 4.78 21.27 12.34
C ALA A 85 4.92 19.93 11.60
N ARG A 86 6.14 19.36 11.57
CA ARG A 86 6.41 18.02 11.02
C ARG A 86 5.67 16.94 11.81
N GLY A 87 5.88 16.91 13.13
CA GLY A 87 5.21 15.94 14.00
C GLY A 87 3.69 16.05 13.92
N PHE A 88 3.14 17.27 13.89
CA PHE A 88 1.70 17.50 13.80
C PHE A 88 1.09 16.96 12.50
N THR A 89 1.70 17.26 11.34
CA THR A 89 1.20 16.82 10.03
C THR A 89 1.29 15.30 9.85
N GLU A 90 2.35 14.67 10.35
CA GLU A 90 2.46 13.20 10.37
C GLU A 90 1.37 12.55 11.24
N ILE A 91 1.17 13.04 12.46
CA ILE A 91 0.15 12.51 13.37
C ILE A 91 -1.24 12.66 12.76
N LEU A 92 -1.53 13.83 12.17
CA LEU A 92 -2.81 14.10 11.54
C LEU A 92 -3.04 13.22 10.31
N SER A 93 -2.02 13.04 9.46
CA SER A 93 -2.10 12.19 8.26
C SER A 93 -2.27 10.72 8.62
N LYS A 94 -1.49 10.20 9.58
CA LYS A 94 -1.61 8.83 10.09
C LYS A 94 -2.97 8.61 10.76
N GLY A 95 -3.39 9.56 11.60
CA GLY A 95 -4.67 9.52 12.30
C GLY A 95 -5.85 9.49 11.32
N PHE A 96 -5.85 10.39 10.34
CA PHE A 96 -6.86 10.41 9.29
C PHE A 96 -6.89 9.08 8.51
N ALA A 97 -5.73 8.58 8.09
CA ALA A 97 -5.64 7.32 7.36
C ALA A 97 -6.16 6.13 8.17
N VAL A 98 -5.89 6.08 9.49
CA VAL A 98 -6.43 5.06 10.41
C VAL A 98 -7.95 5.17 10.51
N VAL A 99 -8.50 6.37 10.72
CA VAL A 99 -9.94 6.60 10.82
C VAL A 99 -10.64 6.15 9.53
N MET A 100 -10.10 6.52 8.37
CA MET A 100 -10.67 6.16 7.07
C MET A 100 -10.66 4.64 6.83
N ARG A 101 -9.64 3.92 7.30
CA ARG A 101 -9.60 2.45 7.22
C ARG A 101 -10.61 1.79 8.13
N VAL A 102 -10.77 2.27 9.37
CA VAL A 102 -11.79 1.78 10.29
C VAL A 102 -13.18 1.98 9.70
N LEU A 103 -13.46 3.17 9.15
CA LEU A 103 -14.72 3.44 8.45
C LEU A 103 -14.90 2.54 7.22
N GLY A 104 -13.85 2.33 6.42
CA GLY A 104 -13.88 1.41 5.27
C GLY A 104 -14.23 -0.02 5.66
N LEU A 105 -13.63 -0.55 6.72
CA LEU A 105 -13.95 -1.88 7.28
C LEU A 105 -15.39 -1.97 7.76
N ILE A 106 -15.88 -0.94 8.47
CA ILE A 106 -17.27 -0.86 8.91
C ILE A 106 -18.22 -0.84 7.70
N GLY A 107 -17.87 -0.09 6.66
CA GLY A 107 -18.65 -0.03 5.41
C GLY A 107 -18.69 -1.36 4.68
N LEU A 108 -17.59 -2.12 4.68
CA LEU A 108 -17.56 -3.47 4.14
C LEU A 108 -18.50 -4.40 4.91
N ILE A 109 -18.45 -4.38 6.25
CA ILE A 109 -19.37 -5.15 7.10
C ILE A 109 -20.83 -4.75 6.80
N TYR A 110 -21.10 -3.46 6.61
CA TYR A 110 -22.43 -2.97 6.26
C TYR A 110 -22.92 -3.49 4.91
N LEU A 111 -22.08 -3.47 3.87
CA LEU A 111 -22.43 -4.01 2.55
C LEU A 111 -22.70 -5.51 2.60
N LEU A 112 -21.91 -6.26 3.36
CA LEU A 112 -22.10 -7.69 3.57
C LEU A 112 -23.41 -7.98 4.31
N ARG A 113 -23.75 -7.18 5.32
CA ARG A 113 -25.02 -7.32 6.08
C ARG A 113 -26.24 -6.94 5.25
N THR A 114 -26.14 -5.92 4.41
CA THR A 114 -27.23 -5.46 3.52
C THR A 114 -27.35 -6.29 2.25
N ARG A 115 -26.56 -7.37 2.11
CA ARG A 115 -26.55 -8.29 0.96
C ARG A 115 -26.26 -7.61 -0.38
N LYS A 116 -25.57 -6.46 -0.36
CA LYS A 116 -25.13 -5.75 -1.57
C LYS A 116 -23.84 -6.35 -2.11
N TYR A 117 -23.88 -7.65 -2.40
CA TYR A 117 -22.69 -8.44 -2.77
C TYR A 117 -22.01 -7.93 -4.03
N GLY A 118 -22.77 -7.44 -5.03
CA GLY A 118 -22.18 -6.87 -6.24
C GLY A 118 -21.24 -5.69 -5.95
N LEU A 119 -21.66 -4.77 -5.09
CA LEU A 119 -20.85 -3.60 -4.73
C LEU A 119 -19.70 -3.97 -3.78
N ALA A 120 -19.91 -4.93 -2.88
CA ALA A 120 -18.85 -5.45 -2.02
C ALA A 120 -17.76 -6.15 -2.85
N LEU A 121 -18.16 -6.99 -3.81
CA LEU A 121 -17.23 -7.68 -4.70
C LEU A 121 -16.47 -6.70 -5.59
N LEU A 122 -17.14 -5.67 -6.11
CA LEU A 122 -16.50 -4.64 -6.94
C LEU A 122 -15.47 -3.85 -6.14
N THR A 123 -15.82 -3.38 -4.94
CA THR A 123 -14.90 -2.59 -4.10
C THR A 123 -13.74 -3.43 -3.57
N VAL A 124 -14.00 -4.62 -3.02
CA VAL A 124 -12.95 -5.54 -2.54
C VAL A 124 -12.09 -6.02 -3.71
N GLY A 125 -12.69 -6.43 -4.82
CA GLY A 125 -11.97 -6.87 -6.01
C GLY A 125 -11.06 -5.78 -6.59
N ALA A 126 -11.54 -4.54 -6.67
CA ALA A 126 -10.72 -3.41 -7.09
C ALA A 126 -9.53 -3.18 -6.14
N ILE A 127 -9.77 -3.18 -4.82
CA ILE A 127 -8.71 -3.04 -3.82
C ILE A 127 -7.70 -4.18 -3.93
N SER A 128 -8.16 -5.44 -4.01
CA SER A 128 -7.30 -6.61 -4.14
C SER A 128 -6.48 -6.58 -5.43
N TYR A 129 -7.06 -6.13 -6.55
CA TYR A 129 -6.34 -5.95 -7.81
C TYR A 129 -5.23 -4.91 -7.70
N PHE A 130 -5.53 -3.72 -7.14
CA PHE A 130 -4.51 -2.68 -6.95
C PHE A 130 -3.45 -3.08 -5.91
N MET A 131 -3.84 -3.84 -4.89
CA MET A 131 -2.90 -4.40 -3.92
C MET A 131 -1.97 -5.42 -4.59
N ALA A 132 -2.49 -6.34 -5.41
CA ALA A 132 -1.69 -7.32 -6.14
C ALA A 132 -0.74 -6.63 -7.14
N THR A 133 -1.22 -5.67 -7.92
CA THR A 133 -0.35 -4.91 -8.84
C THR A 133 0.71 -4.11 -8.09
N SER A 134 0.39 -3.55 -6.92
CA SER A 134 1.39 -2.85 -6.10
C SER A 134 2.51 -3.77 -5.60
N LEU A 135 2.20 -5.05 -5.35
CA LEU A 135 3.17 -6.06 -4.95
C LEU A 135 4.20 -6.35 -6.06
N PHE A 136 3.74 -6.43 -7.32
CA PHE A 136 4.59 -6.77 -8.45
C PHE A 136 5.34 -5.57 -9.04
N VAL A 137 4.72 -4.40 -9.06
CA VAL A 137 5.34 -3.21 -9.68
C VAL A 137 6.19 -2.44 -8.67
N GLY A 138 5.90 -2.54 -7.37
CA GLY A 138 6.68 -1.89 -6.31
C GLY A 138 6.62 -0.35 -6.32
N TRP A 139 5.83 0.26 -7.21
CA TRP A 139 5.75 1.71 -7.36
C TRP A 139 4.60 2.28 -6.55
N SER A 140 4.88 3.33 -5.77
CA SER A 140 3.89 4.05 -4.94
C SER A 140 2.67 4.55 -5.74
N ARG A 141 2.83 4.83 -7.04
CA ARG A 141 1.78 5.38 -7.92
C ARG A 141 0.54 4.50 -8.06
N PHE A 142 0.64 3.20 -7.85
CA PHE A 142 -0.51 2.29 -7.96
C PHE A 142 -1.46 2.33 -6.76
N ARG A 143 -1.16 3.17 -5.75
CA ARG A 143 -2.01 3.33 -4.57
C ARG A 143 -3.16 4.32 -4.79
N LEU A 144 -2.94 5.36 -5.60
CA LEU A 144 -3.95 6.41 -5.89
C LEU A 144 -5.27 5.82 -6.41
N PRO A 145 -5.28 4.86 -7.36
CA PRO A 145 -6.54 4.27 -7.82
C PRO A 145 -7.27 3.44 -6.75
N ALA A 146 -6.54 2.88 -5.78
CA ALA A 146 -7.12 2.10 -4.69
C ALA A 146 -7.81 2.98 -3.63
N GLU A 147 -7.51 4.27 -3.58
CA GLU A 147 -8.14 5.20 -2.65
C GLU A 147 -9.61 5.42 -2.97
N VAL A 148 -9.99 5.43 -4.26
CA VAL A 148 -11.39 5.61 -4.68
C VAL A 148 -12.33 4.52 -4.10
N PRO A 149 -12.08 3.21 -4.29
CA PRO A 149 -12.93 2.18 -3.68
C PRO A 149 -12.87 2.19 -2.15
N LEU A 150 -11.75 2.58 -1.54
CA LEU A 150 -11.64 2.76 -0.09
C LEU A 150 -12.52 3.92 0.42
N LEU A 151 -12.57 5.04 -0.29
CA LEU A 151 -13.45 6.17 0.02
C LEU A 151 -14.92 5.78 -0.12
N ILE A 152 -15.27 5.03 -1.16
CA ILE A 152 -16.62 4.47 -1.32
C ILE A 152 -16.98 3.60 -0.10
N LEU A 153 -16.11 2.68 0.31
CA LEU A 153 -16.34 1.88 1.52
C LEU A 153 -16.47 2.75 2.78
N ALA A 154 -15.62 3.76 2.94
CA ALA A 154 -15.67 4.66 4.09
C ALA A 154 -17.01 5.43 4.17
N THR A 155 -17.54 5.90 3.04
CA THR A 155 -18.85 6.57 3.02
C THR A 155 -20.00 5.66 3.45
N PHE A 156 -19.98 4.38 3.04
CA PHE A 156 -20.92 3.38 3.57
C PHE A 156 -20.72 3.12 5.07
N GLY A 157 -19.48 3.16 5.56
CA GLY A 157 -19.17 3.06 6.98
C GLY A 157 -19.81 4.20 7.78
N VAL A 158 -19.68 5.44 7.32
CA VAL A 158 -20.32 6.61 7.93
C VAL A 158 -21.85 6.48 7.92
N ALA A 159 -22.43 6.04 6.80
CA ALA A 159 -23.88 5.81 6.70
C ALA A 159 -24.36 4.79 7.75
N TYR A 160 -23.62 3.70 7.94
CA TYR A 160 -23.93 2.70 8.96
C TYR A 160 -23.81 3.24 10.39
N VAL A 161 -22.77 4.02 10.70
CA VAL A 161 -22.60 4.65 12.02
C VAL A 161 -23.77 5.61 12.30
N LYS A 162 -24.17 6.41 11.31
CA LYS A 162 -25.32 7.32 11.42
C LYS A 162 -26.62 6.56 11.69
N GLU A 163 -26.85 5.46 10.97
CA GLU A 163 -28.01 4.59 11.16
C GLU A 163 -28.03 3.99 12.58
N LEU A 164 -26.89 3.47 13.06
CA LEU A 164 -26.75 2.93 14.40
C LEU A 164 -27.04 3.98 15.48
N TRP A 165 -26.54 5.21 15.28
CA TRP A 165 -26.74 6.30 16.23
C TRP A 165 -28.19 6.80 16.26
N SER A 166 -28.88 6.83 15.11
CA SER A 166 -30.31 7.15 15.01
C SER A 166 -31.18 6.12 15.75
N ARG A 167 -30.91 4.82 15.55
CA ARG A 167 -31.64 3.74 16.24
C ARG A 167 -31.51 3.81 17.77
N ARG A 168 -30.33 4.21 18.28
CA ARG A 168 -30.12 4.39 19.72
C ARG A 168 -30.91 5.57 20.29
N ARG A 169 -30.95 6.71 19.58
CA ARG A 169 -31.73 7.88 20.01
C ARG A 169 -33.25 7.66 19.95
N GLY A 170 -33.74 6.94 18.95
CA GLY A 170 -35.16 6.59 18.85
C GLY A 170 -35.64 5.70 20.00
N LYS A 171 -34.78 4.78 20.47
CA LYS A 171 -35.09 3.95 21.65
C LYS A 171 -35.07 4.71 22.98
N ALA A 172 -34.23 5.74 23.10
CA ALA A 172 -34.11 6.53 24.33
C ALA A 172 -35.27 7.51 24.56
N ILE A 173 -36.04 7.83 23.52
CA ILE A 173 -37.24 8.70 23.62
C ILE A 173 -38.51 7.88 23.87
N ALA A 174 -38.47 6.57 23.56
CA ALA A 174 -39.60 5.66 23.72
C ALA A 174 -39.62 4.88 25.04
N SER A 175 -38.65 5.14 25.93
CA SER A 175 -38.54 4.59 27.30
C SER A 175 -38.79 5.66 28.33
#